data_AF-A0A0B5H182-F1
#
_entry.id   AF-A0A0B5H182-F1
#
_cell.length_a   1.000
_cell.length_b   1.000
_cell.length_c   1.000
_cell.angle_alpha   90.00
_cell.angle_beta   90.00
_cell.angle_gamma   90.00
#
_symmetry.space_group_name_H-M   'P 1'
#
loop_
_entity.id
_entity.type
_entity.pdbx_description
1 polymer ?
#
loop_
_entity_poly.entity_id
_entity_poly.type
_entity_poly.pdbx_seq_one_letter_code
_entity_poly.pdbx_strand_id
1 'polypeptide(L)'
;MTEQPAEKIKPHFYRVELNRTIWEIPERYQMLTPIGSGAYGQVCSAFDQQLGHKVAIKKLARPFQSEIHAKRSYRELRLLKHMEHENVIGLLNVMTPTLTFEDFQDVYLVTPLMGADLNNIVKCQKLTDDHVQFLVYQVLRGLKYIHSAGIIHRDLKPSNIAVNEDCELKILDFGLARLADDAMTGYVATRWYRAPEIMLNWMHYNKTVDIWSVGCIMAELLTGRTLFPGKDHIDQLKRIMELVGTPDQEFLQKISSDSARSYVESLPKQLKKDFKGYFCGANPDAVDLLDKMLILDTDKRLTAEQALEHPYMRQYHDPTDEPTAAPYDDSFEKMELNVAEWRKLMYEEVEGPGRAAGGEGLGPEAMEQ
;
A
#
# COMPACT_ATOMS: atom_id res chain seq x y z
N MET A 1 51.40 11.89 -3.91
CA MET A 1 50.37 10.85 -4.11
C MET A 1 49.24 11.19 -3.17
N THR A 2 48.14 11.73 -3.69
CA THR A 2 46.90 11.90 -2.93
C THR A 2 46.36 10.49 -2.65
N GLU A 3 46.39 10.07 -1.39
CA GLU A 3 45.69 8.87 -0.94
C GLU A 3 44.23 8.97 -1.39
N GLN A 4 43.78 8.00 -2.17
CA GLN A 4 42.36 7.80 -2.40
C GLN A 4 41.75 7.52 -1.03
N PRO A 5 40.68 8.23 -0.60
CA PRO A 5 40.03 7.93 0.66
C PRO A 5 39.61 6.46 0.63
N ALA A 6 39.97 5.71 1.69
CA ALA A 6 39.65 4.29 1.84
C ALA A 6 38.18 4.04 1.49
N GLU A 7 37.91 2.99 0.72
CA GLU A 7 36.55 2.63 0.31
C GLU A 7 35.68 2.42 1.55
N LYS A 8 34.75 3.35 1.80
CA LYS A 8 33.76 3.29 2.88
C LYS A 8 32.60 2.33 2.60
N ILE A 9 32.73 1.50 1.56
CA ILE A 9 31.68 0.59 1.11
C ILE A 9 32.06 -0.85 1.44
N LYS A 10 31.04 -1.68 1.70
CA LYS A 10 31.20 -3.11 1.91
C LYS A 10 31.88 -3.77 0.69
N PRO A 11 32.73 -4.79 0.89
CA PRO A 11 33.31 -5.53 -0.24
C PRO A 11 32.21 -6.16 -1.09
N HIS A 12 32.49 -6.35 -2.39
CA HIS A 12 31.54 -6.83 -3.40
C HIS A 12 30.35 -5.90 -3.65
N PHE A 13 30.51 -4.60 -3.38
CA PHE A 13 29.60 -3.56 -3.87
C PHE A 13 30.25 -2.82 -5.03
N TYR A 14 29.45 -2.43 -6.02
CA TYR A 14 29.88 -1.56 -7.11
C TYR A 14 29.05 -0.29 -7.15
N ARG A 15 29.65 0.75 -7.74
CA ARG A 15 29.03 2.06 -7.93
C ARG A 15 28.48 2.20 -9.33
N VAL A 16 27.25 2.70 -9.44
CA VAL A 16 26.63 3.05 -10.72
C VAL A 16 25.81 4.33 -10.58
N GLU A 17 25.89 5.23 -11.56
CA GLU A 17 25.05 6.42 -11.58
C GLU A 17 23.76 6.12 -12.36
N LEU A 18 22.61 6.24 -11.69
CA LEU A 18 21.29 6.04 -12.26
C LEU A 18 20.44 7.27 -11.96
N ASN A 19 19.82 7.86 -12.98
CA ASN A 19 18.99 9.05 -12.86
C ASN A 19 19.62 10.18 -12.01
N ARG A 20 20.92 10.47 -12.24
CA ARG A 20 21.71 11.48 -11.52
C ARG A 20 21.89 11.21 -10.03
N THR A 21 21.77 9.95 -9.63
CA THR A 21 21.99 9.50 -8.24
C THR A 21 23.00 8.36 -8.27
N ILE A 22 23.96 8.40 -7.35
CA ILE A 22 24.93 7.31 -7.18
C ILE A 22 24.24 6.20 -6.40
N TRP A 23 24.27 4.99 -6.95
CA TRP A 23 23.83 3.76 -6.33
C TRP A 23 25.05 2.91 -5.99
N GLU A 24 25.01 2.30 -4.82
CA GLU A 24 26.04 1.39 -4.31
C GLU A 24 25.34 0.08 -3.98
N ILE A 25 25.57 -0.94 -4.80
CA ILE A 25 24.74 -2.16 -4.82
C ILE A 25 25.66 -3.39 -4.83
N PRO A 26 25.29 -4.50 -4.16
CA PRO A 26 26.03 -5.75 -4.25
C PRO A 26 26.16 -6.27 -5.68
N GLU A 27 27.31 -6.88 -6.01
CA GLU A 27 27.57 -7.55 -7.29
C GLU A 27 26.53 -8.63 -7.64
N ARG A 28 25.80 -9.16 -6.64
CA ARG A 28 24.64 -10.05 -6.82
C ARG A 28 23.56 -9.47 -7.75
N TYR A 29 23.35 -8.16 -7.73
CA TYR A 29 22.30 -7.51 -8.51
C TYR A 29 22.91 -6.81 -9.73
N GLN A 30 22.52 -7.27 -10.92
CA GLN A 30 23.08 -6.81 -12.19
C GLN A 30 22.01 -6.24 -13.11
N MET A 31 22.44 -5.58 -14.19
CA MET A 31 21.57 -5.04 -15.24
C MET A 31 20.50 -4.06 -14.70
N LEU A 32 20.92 -3.11 -13.85
CA LEU A 32 20.01 -2.14 -13.26
C LEU A 32 19.37 -1.28 -14.34
N THR A 33 18.04 -1.24 -14.35
CA THR A 33 17.25 -0.41 -15.25
C THR A 33 16.29 0.44 -14.42
N PRO A 34 16.32 1.78 -14.52
CA PRO A 34 15.39 2.62 -13.79
C PRO A 34 13.94 2.38 -14.22
N ILE A 35 13.04 2.17 -13.26
CA ILE A 35 11.61 1.93 -13.53
C ILE A 35 10.69 2.98 -12.89
N GLY A 36 11.14 3.71 -11.87
CA GLY A 36 10.34 4.75 -11.25
C GLY A 36 11.14 5.71 -10.36
N SER A 37 10.62 6.91 -10.20
CA SER A 37 11.15 7.91 -9.27
C SER A 37 10.00 8.64 -8.59
N GLY A 38 10.04 8.74 -7.27
CA GLY A 38 9.02 9.43 -6.49
C GLY A 38 9.60 10.20 -5.32
N ALA A 39 8.74 10.83 -4.54
CA ALA A 39 9.14 11.62 -3.37
C ALA A 39 9.91 10.81 -2.31
N TYR A 40 9.77 9.48 -2.31
CA TYR A 40 10.28 8.60 -1.27
C TYR A 40 11.46 7.73 -1.71
N GLY A 41 11.90 7.88 -2.96
CA GLY A 41 13.00 7.07 -3.48
C GLY A 41 12.99 6.91 -4.98
N GLN A 42 14.02 6.22 -5.44
CA GLN A 42 14.15 5.77 -6.82
C GLN A 42 14.09 4.25 -6.85
N VAL A 43 13.45 3.71 -7.88
CA VAL A 43 13.26 2.27 -8.06
C VAL A 43 13.91 1.85 -9.37
N CYS A 44 14.71 0.80 -9.31
CA CYS A 44 15.28 0.13 -10.48
C CYS A 44 14.88 -1.34 -10.49
N SER A 45 14.67 -1.92 -11.66
CA SER A 45 14.70 -3.38 -11.80
C SER A 45 16.15 -3.84 -11.87
N ALA A 46 16.45 -5.01 -11.31
CA ALA A 46 17.74 -5.68 -11.44
C ALA A 46 17.53 -7.19 -11.62
N PHE A 47 18.52 -7.89 -12.15
CA PHE A 47 18.56 -9.35 -12.15
C PHE A 47 19.33 -9.82 -10.91
N ASP A 48 18.69 -10.64 -10.08
CA ASP A 48 19.31 -11.29 -8.94
C ASP A 48 20.03 -12.56 -9.41
N GLN A 49 21.36 -12.54 -9.42
CA GLN A 49 22.17 -13.67 -9.88
C GLN A 49 22.08 -14.91 -8.99
N GLN A 50 21.69 -14.77 -7.71
CA GLN A 50 21.56 -15.90 -6.80
C GLN A 50 20.18 -16.57 -6.92
N LEU A 51 19.12 -15.77 -7.07
CA LEU A 51 17.75 -16.30 -7.20
C LEU A 51 17.31 -16.55 -8.64
N GLY A 52 18.10 -16.10 -9.64
CA GLY A 52 17.85 -16.35 -11.05
C GLY A 52 16.65 -15.62 -11.65
N HIS A 53 16.14 -14.57 -10.99
CA HIS A 53 14.97 -13.80 -11.47
C HIS A 53 15.15 -12.29 -11.26
N LYS A 54 14.25 -11.51 -11.87
CA LYS A 54 14.26 -10.05 -11.76
C LYS A 54 13.60 -9.57 -10.46
N VAL A 55 14.20 -8.56 -9.85
CA VAL A 55 13.74 -7.92 -8.61
C VAL A 55 13.59 -6.41 -8.80
N ALA A 56 12.80 -5.77 -7.96
CA ALA A 56 12.76 -4.32 -7.84
C ALA A 56 13.61 -3.88 -6.64
N ILE A 57 14.47 -2.89 -6.84
CA ILE A 57 15.33 -2.33 -5.80
C ILE A 57 14.96 -0.86 -5.64
N LYS A 58 14.50 -0.47 -4.44
CA LYS A 58 14.18 0.90 -4.06
C LYS A 58 15.28 1.48 -3.19
N LYS A 59 15.96 2.54 -3.65
CA LYS A 59 16.83 3.38 -2.83
C LYS A 59 15.98 4.43 -2.11
N LEU A 60 15.99 4.42 -0.78
CA LEU A 60 15.25 5.42 0.01
C LEU A 60 15.88 6.82 -0.15
N ALA A 61 15.04 7.83 -0.42
CA ALA A 61 15.51 9.20 -0.58
C ALA A 61 15.68 9.88 0.77
N ARG A 62 16.94 10.11 1.18
CA ARG A 62 17.32 10.86 2.41
C ARG A 62 16.50 10.42 3.65
N PRO A 63 16.53 9.11 4.00
CA PRO A 63 15.67 8.56 5.04
C PRO A 63 15.87 9.25 6.40
N PHE A 64 17.04 9.81 6.68
CA PHE A 64 17.38 10.47 7.95
C PHE A 64 17.35 12.00 7.90
N GLN A 65 16.64 12.61 6.93
CA GLN A 65 16.57 14.08 6.80
C GLN A 65 15.86 14.77 7.98
N SER A 66 14.84 14.12 8.54
CA SER A 66 14.14 14.57 9.75
C SER A 66 13.51 13.39 10.48
N GLU A 67 13.05 13.60 11.70
CA GLU A 67 12.41 12.56 12.53
C GLU A 67 11.20 11.91 11.82
N ILE A 68 10.41 12.73 11.10
CA ILE A 68 9.27 12.26 10.31
C ILE A 68 9.73 11.31 9.20
N HIS A 69 10.80 11.66 8.47
CA HIS A 69 11.34 10.81 7.39
C HIS A 69 11.96 9.53 7.96
N ALA A 70 12.66 9.62 9.09
CA ALA A 70 13.34 8.49 9.72
C ALA A 70 12.34 7.47 10.26
N LYS A 71 11.36 7.94 11.04
CA LYS A 71 10.25 7.11 11.55
C LYS A 71 9.44 6.49 10.43
N ARG A 72 9.18 7.24 9.35
CA ARG A 72 8.45 6.72 8.17
C ARG A 72 9.23 5.62 7.47
N SER A 73 10.53 5.83 7.23
CA SER A 73 11.39 4.83 6.59
C SER A 73 11.47 3.56 7.43
N TYR A 74 11.59 3.71 8.75
CA TYR A 74 11.63 2.59 9.70
C TYR A 74 10.33 1.79 9.67
N ARG A 75 9.19 2.49 9.70
CA ARG A 75 7.87 1.86 9.54
C ARG A 75 7.78 1.08 8.23
N GLU A 76 8.19 1.67 7.11
CA GLU A 76 8.14 1.01 5.81
C GLU A 76 8.96 -0.30 5.81
N LEU A 77 10.18 -0.28 6.34
CA LEU A 77 11.00 -1.49 6.49
C LEU A 77 10.31 -2.55 7.37
N ARG A 78 9.82 -2.13 8.56
CA ARG A 78 9.16 -3.03 9.51
C ARG A 78 7.91 -3.68 8.94
N LEU A 79 7.09 -2.92 8.23
CA LEU A 79 5.90 -3.44 7.56
C LEU A 79 6.28 -4.42 6.45
N LEU A 80 7.24 -4.08 5.58
CA LEU A 80 7.69 -4.99 4.52
C LEU A 80 8.29 -6.29 5.06
N LYS A 81 8.97 -6.27 6.22
CA LYS A 81 9.47 -7.47 6.91
C LYS A 81 8.36 -8.33 7.54
N HIS A 82 7.22 -7.72 7.88
CA HIS A 82 6.08 -8.40 8.51
C HIS A 82 5.10 -9.03 7.50
N MET A 83 5.01 -8.44 6.31
CA MET A 83 4.06 -8.90 5.29
C MET A 83 4.54 -10.18 4.59
N GLU A 84 3.73 -11.23 4.70
CA GLU A 84 3.97 -12.53 4.06
C GLU A 84 2.63 -13.03 3.49
N HIS A 85 2.28 -12.55 2.30
CA HIS A 85 1.03 -12.86 1.64
C HIS A 85 1.16 -12.69 0.13
N GLU A 86 0.51 -13.53 -0.67
CA GLU A 86 0.67 -13.52 -2.13
C GLU A 86 0.16 -12.22 -2.75
N ASN A 87 -0.92 -11.64 -2.22
CA ASN A 87 -1.47 -10.37 -2.69
C ASN A 87 -0.92 -9.11 -2.01
N VAL A 88 0.16 -9.24 -1.24
CA VAL A 88 0.83 -8.10 -0.57
C VAL A 88 2.31 -8.12 -0.90
N ILE A 89 2.90 -6.95 -1.15
CA ILE A 89 4.35 -6.87 -1.37
C ILE A 89 5.10 -7.17 -0.07
N GLY A 90 6.01 -8.15 -0.14
CA GLY A 90 6.94 -8.50 0.93
C GLY A 90 8.38 -8.10 0.58
N LEU A 91 9.24 -8.10 1.58
CA LEU A 91 10.66 -7.85 1.43
C LEU A 91 11.41 -9.14 1.05
N LEU A 92 12.19 -9.11 -0.03
CA LEU A 92 13.15 -10.19 -0.35
C LEU A 92 14.49 -9.96 0.35
N ASN A 93 14.93 -8.71 0.41
CA ASN A 93 16.20 -8.33 1.03
C ASN A 93 16.19 -6.85 1.42
N VAL A 94 17.02 -6.48 2.40
CA VAL A 94 17.36 -5.09 2.72
C VAL A 94 18.87 -4.95 2.83
N MET A 95 19.41 -3.85 2.33
CA MET A 95 20.85 -3.66 2.31
C MET A 95 21.27 -2.20 2.49
N THR A 96 22.48 -2.04 2.98
CA THR A 96 23.20 -0.78 3.04
C THR A 96 24.65 -0.99 2.60
N PRO A 97 25.25 -0.06 1.84
CA PRO A 97 26.63 -0.18 1.41
C PRO A 97 27.63 0.10 2.54
N THR A 98 27.20 0.66 3.67
CA THR A 98 28.11 1.20 4.69
C THR A 98 28.62 0.13 5.64
N LEU A 99 29.90 0.20 6.03
CA LEU A 99 30.56 -0.76 6.93
C LEU A 99 30.22 -0.56 8.41
N THR A 100 29.97 0.68 8.84
CA THR A 100 29.71 1.03 10.23
C THR A 100 28.46 1.89 10.39
N PHE A 101 27.95 1.96 11.61
CA PHE A 101 26.80 2.79 11.96
C PHE A 101 27.06 4.30 11.76
N GLU A 102 28.30 4.76 11.92
CA GLU A 102 28.67 6.17 11.75
C GLU A 102 28.46 6.64 10.31
N ASP A 103 28.78 5.77 9.34
CA ASP A 103 28.67 6.05 7.91
C ASP A 103 27.27 5.71 7.35
N PHE A 104 26.38 5.09 8.14
CA PHE A 104 25.05 4.64 7.70
C PHE A 104 24.14 5.80 7.24
N GLN A 105 23.84 5.84 5.94
CA GLN A 105 23.04 6.91 5.29
C GLN A 105 22.03 6.37 4.28
N ASP A 106 22.41 5.35 3.52
CA ASP A 106 21.62 4.81 2.42
C ASP A 106 21.02 3.45 2.81
N VAL A 107 19.74 3.29 2.49
CA VAL A 107 18.99 2.04 2.66
C VAL A 107 18.36 1.66 1.33
N TYR A 108 18.53 0.40 0.94
CA TYR A 108 17.94 -0.18 -0.26
C TYR A 108 17.03 -1.33 0.13
N LEU A 109 15.81 -1.32 -0.40
CA LEU A 109 14.80 -2.35 -0.19
C LEU A 109 14.65 -3.16 -1.48
N VAL A 110 14.73 -4.48 -1.39
CA VAL A 110 14.58 -5.40 -2.52
C VAL A 110 13.26 -6.14 -2.39
N THR A 111 12.43 -6.09 -3.42
CA THR A 111 11.11 -6.73 -3.48
C THR A 111 10.95 -7.49 -4.79
N PRO A 112 9.93 -8.35 -4.94
CA PRO A 112 9.57 -8.90 -6.24
C PRO A 112 9.38 -7.78 -7.28
N LEU A 113 9.86 -8.00 -8.51
CA LEU A 113 9.55 -7.10 -9.62
C LEU A 113 8.14 -7.39 -10.12
N MET A 114 7.32 -6.35 -10.18
CA MET A 114 5.98 -6.43 -10.76
C MET A 114 5.97 -5.80 -12.16
N GLY A 115 5.11 -6.30 -13.06
CA GLY A 115 5.09 -5.91 -14.46
C GLY A 115 4.52 -4.51 -14.70
N ALA A 116 3.24 -4.31 -14.41
CA ALA A 116 2.54 -3.04 -14.54
C ALA A 116 1.75 -2.72 -13.27
N ASP A 117 1.30 -1.47 -13.15
CA ASP A 117 0.31 -1.07 -12.14
C ASP A 117 -1.09 -0.98 -12.76
N LEU A 118 -2.14 -1.09 -11.95
CA LEU A 118 -3.51 -1.01 -12.42
C LEU A 118 -3.81 0.33 -13.11
N ASN A 119 -3.18 1.44 -12.71
CA ASN A 119 -3.39 2.74 -13.37
C ASN A 119 -2.97 2.71 -14.84
N ASN A 120 -1.98 1.90 -15.22
CA ASN A 120 -1.61 1.70 -16.63
C ASN A 120 -2.54 0.71 -17.34
N ILE A 121 -2.94 -0.37 -16.66
CA ILE A 121 -3.84 -1.39 -17.22
C ILE A 121 -5.19 -0.78 -17.61
N VAL A 122 -5.82 -0.01 -16.72
CA VAL A 122 -7.14 0.62 -16.97
C VAL A 122 -7.11 1.60 -18.15
N LYS A 123 -5.97 2.24 -18.42
CA LYS A 123 -5.83 3.18 -19.55
C LYS A 123 -5.68 2.47 -20.90
N CYS A 124 -5.12 1.27 -20.90
CA CYS A 124 -4.75 0.57 -22.12
C CYS A 124 -5.80 -0.46 -22.56
N GLN A 125 -6.60 -0.99 -21.64
CA GLN A 125 -7.48 -2.13 -21.91
C GLN A 125 -8.84 -1.97 -21.26
N LYS A 126 -9.88 -2.47 -21.95
CA LYS A 126 -11.19 -2.70 -21.34
C LYS A 126 -11.17 -4.07 -20.68
N LEU A 127 -11.51 -4.11 -19.40
CA LEU A 127 -11.57 -5.35 -18.64
C LEU A 127 -12.96 -5.99 -18.77
N THR A 128 -13.01 -7.32 -18.77
CA THR A 128 -14.25 -8.09 -18.66
C THR A 128 -14.68 -8.14 -17.21
N ASP A 129 -15.94 -8.52 -16.94
CA ASP A 129 -16.43 -8.70 -15.56
C ASP A 129 -15.57 -9.72 -14.80
N ASP A 130 -15.19 -10.84 -15.42
CA ASP A 130 -14.33 -11.86 -14.82
C ASP A 130 -12.95 -11.30 -14.41
N HIS A 131 -12.35 -10.43 -15.25
CA HIS A 131 -11.09 -9.76 -14.90
C HIS A 131 -11.27 -8.81 -13.70
N VAL A 132 -12.37 -8.04 -13.67
CA VAL A 132 -12.66 -7.14 -12.54
C VAL A 132 -12.88 -7.94 -11.26
N GLN A 133 -13.68 -8.99 -11.32
CA GLN A 133 -13.97 -9.89 -10.22
C GLN A 133 -12.68 -10.47 -9.63
N PHE A 134 -11.79 -11.01 -10.47
CA PHE A 134 -10.53 -11.60 -10.02
C PHE A 134 -9.56 -10.59 -9.41
N LEU A 135 -9.43 -9.40 -10.00
CA LEU A 135 -8.58 -8.33 -9.48
C LEU A 135 -9.10 -7.81 -8.13
N VAL A 136 -10.42 -7.55 -8.02
CA VAL A 136 -11.03 -7.06 -6.77
C VAL A 136 -10.93 -8.13 -5.68
N TYR A 137 -11.13 -9.41 -6.02
CA TYR A 137 -10.93 -10.53 -5.09
C TYR A 137 -9.52 -10.51 -4.49
N GLN A 138 -8.47 -10.42 -5.32
CA GLN A 138 -7.08 -10.39 -4.85
C GLN A 138 -6.78 -9.17 -3.97
N VAL A 139 -7.35 -8.00 -4.28
CA VAL A 139 -7.21 -6.79 -3.44
C VAL A 139 -7.87 -7.02 -2.08
N LEU A 140 -9.09 -7.57 -2.04
CA LEU A 140 -9.81 -7.83 -0.80
C LEU A 140 -9.11 -8.91 0.05
N ARG A 141 -8.59 -9.96 -0.58
CA ARG A 141 -7.79 -11.02 0.07
C ARG A 141 -6.54 -10.42 0.73
N GLY A 142 -5.78 -9.61 0.00
CA GLY A 142 -4.63 -8.88 0.56
C GLY A 142 -5.01 -7.89 1.67
N LEU A 143 -6.13 -7.18 1.53
CA LEU A 143 -6.62 -6.28 2.58
C LEU A 143 -7.07 -7.02 3.84
N LYS A 144 -7.74 -8.18 3.73
CA LYS A 144 -8.07 -9.03 4.89
C LYS A 144 -6.81 -9.35 5.69
N TYR A 145 -5.74 -9.76 5.02
CA TYR A 145 -4.44 -10.03 5.64
C TYR A 145 -3.88 -8.78 6.36
N ILE A 146 -3.76 -7.65 5.67
CA ILE A 146 -3.25 -6.38 6.23
C ILE A 146 -4.10 -5.92 7.43
N HIS A 147 -5.42 -5.97 7.29
CA HIS A 147 -6.38 -5.54 8.30
C HIS A 147 -6.34 -6.44 9.53
N SER A 148 -6.12 -7.74 9.37
CA SER A 148 -6.00 -8.68 10.50
C SER A 148 -4.76 -8.41 11.36
N ALA A 149 -3.68 -7.87 10.79
CA ALA A 149 -2.52 -7.38 11.53
C ALA A 149 -2.75 -6.03 12.25
N GLY A 150 -3.95 -5.44 12.15
CA GLY A 150 -4.25 -4.13 12.74
C GLY A 150 -3.80 -2.93 11.91
N ILE A 151 -3.35 -3.15 10.68
CA ILE A 151 -2.80 -2.12 9.80
C ILE A 151 -3.89 -1.62 8.84
N ILE A 152 -3.86 -0.32 8.54
CA ILE A 152 -4.68 0.35 7.52
C ILE A 152 -3.74 0.89 6.44
N HIS A 153 -4.06 0.64 5.17
CA HIS A 153 -3.25 1.07 4.04
C HIS A 153 -3.33 2.58 3.80
N ARG A 154 -4.54 3.16 3.82
CA ARG A 154 -4.87 4.60 3.74
C ARG A 154 -4.56 5.33 2.42
N ASP A 155 -3.69 4.79 1.57
CA ASP A 155 -3.38 5.39 0.26
C ASP A 155 -3.58 4.37 -0.87
N LEU A 156 -4.62 3.55 -0.77
CA LEU A 156 -4.94 2.57 -1.81
C LEU A 156 -5.45 3.32 -3.06
N LYS A 157 -4.81 3.06 -4.19
CA LYS A 157 -5.09 3.66 -5.49
C LYS A 157 -4.52 2.76 -6.58
N PRO A 158 -4.96 2.87 -7.84
CA PRO A 158 -4.52 1.96 -8.90
C PRO A 158 -2.99 1.92 -9.12
N SER A 159 -2.26 3.02 -8.86
CA SER A 159 -0.78 3.01 -8.97
C SER A 159 -0.06 2.24 -7.84
N ASN A 160 -0.76 1.96 -6.74
CA ASN A 160 -0.25 1.19 -5.60
C ASN A 160 -0.71 -0.28 -5.65
N ILE A 161 -1.24 -0.70 -6.80
CA ILE A 161 -1.66 -2.08 -7.05
C ILE A 161 -0.92 -2.54 -8.29
N ALA A 162 0.04 -3.41 -8.08
CA ALA A 162 0.85 -3.99 -9.15
C ALA A 162 0.22 -5.30 -9.64
N VAL A 163 0.35 -5.57 -10.93
CA VAL A 163 -0.13 -6.77 -11.60
C VAL A 163 0.93 -7.27 -12.58
N ASN A 164 1.12 -8.58 -12.67
CA ASN A 164 2.00 -9.21 -13.67
C ASN A 164 1.22 -9.77 -14.88
N GLU A 165 1.93 -10.43 -15.79
CA GLU A 165 1.35 -10.98 -17.04
C GLU A 165 0.33 -12.11 -16.77
N ASP A 166 0.43 -12.78 -15.63
CA ASP A 166 -0.46 -13.86 -15.18
C ASP A 166 -1.66 -13.34 -14.37
N CYS A 167 -1.89 -12.02 -14.36
CA CYS A 167 -2.91 -11.34 -13.55
C CYS A 167 -2.76 -11.52 -12.02
N GLU A 168 -1.58 -11.90 -11.53
CA GLU A 168 -1.27 -11.92 -10.11
C GLU A 168 -1.03 -10.51 -9.61
N LEU A 169 -1.71 -10.16 -8.52
CA LEU A 169 -1.75 -8.81 -7.99
C LEU A 169 -1.02 -8.72 -6.66
N LYS A 170 -0.26 -7.64 -6.44
CA LYS A 170 0.30 -7.27 -5.13
C LYS A 170 -0.03 -5.82 -4.76
N ILE A 171 -0.52 -5.63 -3.54
CA ILE A 171 -0.68 -4.30 -2.92
C ILE A 171 0.71 -3.78 -2.55
N LEU A 172 0.99 -2.52 -2.93
CA LEU A 172 2.28 -1.83 -2.77
C LEU A 172 2.19 -0.63 -1.82
N ASP A 173 3.36 -0.10 -1.43
CA ASP A 173 3.54 1.20 -0.76
C ASP A 173 2.81 1.37 0.59
N PHE A 174 3.42 0.78 1.62
CA PHE A 174 3.04 0.98 3.03
C PHE A 174 3.59 2.28 3.64
N GLY A 175 4.17 3.19 2.85
CA GLY A 175 4.83 4.38 3.37
C GLY A 175 3.91 5.33 4.16
N LEU A 176 2.59 5.22 3.97
CA LEU A 176 1.57 5.97 4.71
C LEU A 176 0.69 5.09 5.59
N ALA A 177 0.94 3.77 5.63
CA ALA A 177 0.16 2.84 6.42
C ALA A 177 0.33 3.15 7.92
N ARG A 178 -0.73 2.92 8.69
CA ARG A 178 -0.82 3.20 10.13
C ARG A 178 -1.75 2.20 10.80
N LEU A 179 -1.73 2.16 12.13
CA LEU A 179 -2.77 1.50 12.91
C LEU A 179 -4.08 2.28 12.85
N ALA A 180 -5.16 1.61 13.25
CA ALA A 180 -6.51 2.18 13.23
C ALA A 180 -6.72 3.41 14.13
N ASP A 181 -6.00 3.53 15.26
CA ASP A 181 -6.28 4.55 16.28
C ASP A 181 -5.50 5.88 16.13
N ASP A 182 -4.66 6.03 15.11
CA ASP A 182 -3.73 7.18 15.01
C ASP A 182 -4.35 8.31 14.16
N ALA A 183 -4.72 9.45 14.78
CA ALA A 183 -5.28 10.61 14.09
C ALA A 183 -4.22 11.38 13.28
N MET A 184 -4.57 11.97 12.12
CA MET A 184 -3.59 12.67 11.27
C MET A 184 -4.08 13.93 10.55
N THR A 185 -3.10 14.78 10.26
CA THR A 185 -3.17 16.05 9.53
C THR A 185 -3.21 15.89 8.00
N GLY A 186 -3.87 16.83 7.33
CA GLY A 186 -4.17 16.78 5.90
C GLY A 186 -2.93 16.78 4.99
N TYR A 187 -2.92 15.89 3.98
CA TYR A 187 -1.83 15.75 3.01
C TYR A 187 -2.28 15.92 1.56
N VAL A 188 -1.44 16.60 0.79
CA VAL A 188 -1.63 16.96 -0.64
C VAL A 188 -1.07 15.85 -1.53
N ALA A 189 -1.90 14.85 -1.82
CA ALA A 189 -1.68 13.90 -2.92
C ALA A 189 -3.01 13.62 -3.63
N THR A 190 -3.00 12.73 -4.64
CA THR A 190 -4.20 12.30 -5.36
C THR A 190 -5.28 11.83 -4.40
N ARG A 191 -6.37 12.58 -4.30
CA ARG A 191 -7.45 12.39 -3.31
C ARG A 191 -8.62 11.54 -3.81
N TRP A 192 -8.60 11.13 -5.08
CA TRP A 192 -9.74 10.56 -5.79
C TRP A 192 -10.27 9.25 -5.20
N TYR A 193 -9.41 8.49 -4.53
CA TYR A 193 -9.72 7.19 -3.94
C TYR A 193 -9.90 7.27 -2.41
N ARG A 194 -9.67 8.43 -1.80
CA ARG A 194 -9.72 8.57 -0.34
C ARG A 194 -11.16 8.60 0.15
N ALA A 195 -11.40 7.93 1.27
CA ALA A 195 -12.67 7.96 1.96
C ALA A 195 -13.00 9.39 2.47
N PRO A 196 -14.28 9.81 2.42
CA PRO A 196 -14.69 11.16 2.80
C PRO A 196 -14.33 11.52 4.25
N GLU A 197 -14.32 10.54 5.15
CA GLU A 197 -13.95 10.72 6.55
C GLU A 197 -12.48 11.06 6.78
N ILE A 198 -11.58 10.54 5.93
CA ILE A 198 -10.15 10.92 5.95
C ILE A 198 -10.00 12.36 5.45
N MET A 199 -10.80 12.77 4.47
CA MET A 199 -10.68 14.09 3.86
C MET A 199 -11.11 15.23 4.78
N LEU A 200 -12.09 14.98 5.64
CA LEU A 200 -12.65 15.99 6.54
C LEU A 200 -12.12 15.88 7.97
N ASN A 201 -11.35 14.82 8.27
CA ASN A 201 -10.83 14.49 9.61
C ASN A 201 -11.92 14.58 10.69
N TRP A 202 -13.12 14.12 10.35
CA TRP A 202 -14.33 14.47 11.07
C TRP A 202 -14.84 13.37 12.01
N MET A 203 -14.14 12.23 12.07
CA MET A 203 -14.39 11.07 12.95
C MET A 203 -13.10 10.27 13.11
N HIS A 204 -13.03 9.43 14.14
CA HIS A 204 -12.07 8.33 14.18
C HIS A 204 -12.39 7.39 13.01
N TYR A 205 -11.42 7.16 12.14
CA TYR A 205 -11.58 6.25 11.00
C TYR A 205 -11.10 4.85 11.37
N ASN A 206 -11.66 3.84 10.72
CA ASN A 206 -11.27 2.45 10.92
C ASN A 206 -10.79 1.84 9.60
N LYS A 207 -10.58 0.52 9.59
CA LYS A 207 -10.09 -0.25 8.44
C LYS A 207 -10.96 -0.11 7.18
N THR A 208 -12.23 0.29 7.29
CA THR A 208 -13.16 0.40 6.15
C THR A 208 -12.86 1.59 5.24
N VAL A 209 -11.92 2.48 5.58
CA VAL A 209 -11.41 3.51 4.65
C VAL A 209 -10.76 2.91 3.40
N ASP A 210 -10.11 1.75 3.55
CA ASP A 210 -9.51 1.05 2.42
C ASP A 210 -10.61 0.44 1.54
N ILE A 211 -11.73 0.02 2.13
CA ILE A 211 -12.89 -0.53 1.40
C ILE A 211 -13.56 0.53 0.52
N TRP A 212 -13.64 1.78 0.98
CA TRP A 212 -14.06 2.88 0.11
C TRP A 212 -13.13 3.02 -1.09
N SER A 213 -11.82 2.92 -0.85
CA SER A 213 -10.81 3.01 -1.91
C SER A 213 -10.96 1.87 -2.92
N VAL A 214 -11.22 0.64 -2.45
CA VAL A 214 -11.55 -0.51 -3.31
C VAL A 214 -12.81 -0.24 -4.13
N GLY A 215 -13.87 0.30 -3.53
CA GLY A 215 -15.09 0.66 -4.26
C GLY A 215 -14.83 1.67 -5.38
N CYS A 216 -13.99 2.67 -5.13
CA CYS A 216 -13.58 3.64 -6.15
C CYS A 216 -12.78 2.97 -7.28
N ILE A 217 -11.85 2.07 -6.95
CA ILE A 217 -11.03 1.32 -7.91
C ILE A 217 -11.92 0.39 -8.74
N MET A 218 -12.80 -0.39 -8.11
CA MET A 218 -13.73 -1.29 -8.78
C MET A 218 -14.65 -0.56 -9.76
N ALA A 219 -15.21 0.59 -9.35
CA ALA A 219 -16.02 1.41 -10.25
C ALA A 219 -15.23 1.92 -11.46
N GLU A 220 -13.96 2.27 -11.28
CA GLU A 220 -13.06 2.67 -12.36
C GLU A 220 -12.70 1.50 -13.28
N LEU A 221 -12.49 0.30 -12.75
CA LEU A 221 -12.27 -0.91 -13.53
C LEU A 221 -13.49 -1.26 -14.41
N LEU A 222 -14.71 -1.10 -13.88
CA LEU A 222 -15.95 -1.36 -14.61
C LEU A 222 -16.25 -0.33 -15.70
N THR A 223 -15.93 0.95 -15.45
CA THR A 223 -16.34 2.06 -16.33
C THR A 223 -15.21 2.62 -17.21
N GLY A 224 -13.96 2.28 -16.91
CA GLY A 224 -12.76 2.87 -17.51
C GLY A 224 -12.56 4.34 -17.16
N ARG A 225 -13.24 4.84 -16.12
CA ARG A 225 -13.21 6.26 -15.71
C ARG A 225 -13.08 6.38 -14.21
N THR A 226 -12.21 7.27 -13.76
CA THR A 226 -12.11 7.63 -12.35
C THR A 226 -13.48 8.08 -11.82
N LEU A 227 -13.92 7.49 -10.71
CA LEU A 227 -15.26 7.72 -10.15
C LEU A 227 -15.43 9.16 -9.61
N PHE A 228 -14.45 9.64 -8.85
CA PHE A 228 -14.49 10.96 -8.21
C PHE A 228 -13.23 11.78 -8.53
N PRO A 229 -13.10 12.36 -9.74
CA PRO A 229 -11.98 13.22 -10.11
C PRO A 229 -12.18 14.67 -9.62
N GLY A 230 -12.15 14.88 -8.31
CA GLY A 230 -12.29 16.21 -7.70
C GLY A 230 -11.03 17.06 -7.81
N LYS A 231 -11.21 18.35 -8.11
CA LYS A 231 -10.12 19.35 -8.26
C LYS A 231 -9.49 19.73 -6.92
N ASP A 232 -10.31 19.82 -5.88
CA ASP A 232 -9.92 20.12 -4.50
C ASP A 232 -10.79 19.30 -3.52
N HIS A 233 -10.60 19.49 -2.21
CA HIS A 233 -11.33 18.73 -1.19
C HIS A 233 -12.85 18.98 -1.22
N ILE A 234 -13.26 20.19 -1.59
CA ILE A 234 -14.66 20.61 -1.62
C ILE A 234 -15.35 20.02 -2.85
N ASP A 235 -14.72 20.16 -4.02
CA ASP A 235 -15.21 19.57 -5.27
C ASP A 235 -15.30 18.03 -5.17
N GLN A 236 -14.29 17.39 -4.56
CA GLN A 236 -14.32 15.95 -4.31
C GLN A 236 -15.52 15.53 -3.46
N LEU A 237 -15.79 16.24 -2.35
CA LEU A 237 -16.91 15.92 -1.46
C LEU A 237 -18.27 16.10 -2.16
N LYS A 238 -18.43 17.18 -2.95
CA LYS A 238 -19.63 17.40 -3.75
C LYS A 238 -19.88 16.26 -4.72
N ARG A 239 -18.86 15.82 -5.45
CA ARG A 239 -18.94 14.70 -6.39
C ARG A 239 -19.31 13.38 -5.70
N ILE A 240 -18.82 13.17 -4.48
CA ILE A 240 -19.19 12.01 -3.67
C ILE A 240 -20.69 12.09 -3.35
N MET A 241 -21.16 13.19 -2.75
CA MET A 241 -22.57 13.36 -2.35
C MET A 241 -23.53 13.33 -3.54
N GLU A 242 -23.09 13.79 -4.72
CA GLU A 242 -23.87 13.70 -5.97
C GLU A 242 -24.17 12.26 -6.40
N LEU A 243 -23.37 11.29 -5.95
CA LEU A 243 -23.56 9.87 -6.24
C LEU A 243 -24.21 9.13 -5.06
N VAL A 244 -23.64 9.26 -3.86
CA VAL A 244 -24.03 8.47 -2.68
C VAL A 244 -25.11 9.13 -1.83
N GLY A 245 -25.50 10.38 -2.15
CA GLY A 245 -26.45 11.19 -1.39
C GLY A 245 -25.78 11.97 -0.25
N THR A 246 -26.52 12.95 0.29
CA THR A 246 -26.12 13.64 1.52
C THR A 246 -26.40 12.76 2.74
N PRO A 247 -25.57 12.84 3.80
CA PRO A 247 -25.79 12.05 5.01
C PRO A 247 -27.11 12.40 5.72
N ASP A 248 -27.66 11.41 6.42
CA ASP A 248 -28.82 11.60 7.29
C ASP A 248 -28.43 12.25 8.63
N GLN A 249 -29.46 12.58 9.42
CA GLN A 249 -29.25 13.22 10.73
C GLN A 249 -28.53 12.30 11.73
N GLU A 250 -28.71 10.98 11.63
CA GLU A 250 -28.02 10.01 12.48
C GLU A 250 -26.51 10.05 12.22
N PHE A 251 -26.10 10.00 10.95
CA PHE A 251 -24.69 10.08 10.58
C PHE A 251 -24.08 11.47 10.88
N LEU A 252 -24.83 12.55 10.68
CA LEU A 252 -24.36 13.90 11.02
C LEU A 252 -23.99 14.05 12.50
N GLN A 253 -24.70 13.35 13.40
CA GLN A 253 -24.39 13.36 14.84
C GLN A 253 -23.09 12.63 15.17
N LYS A 254 -22.69 11.64 14.36
CA LYS A 254 -21.41 10.94 14.55
C LYS A 254 -20.20 11.82 14.20
N ILE A 255 -20.40 12.90 13.44
CA ILE A 255 -19.31 13.78 12.97
C ILE A 255 -18.81 14.55 14.18
N SER A 256 -17.58 14.32 14.65
CA SER A 256 -17.02 14.97 15.84
C SER A 256 -16.62 16.43 15.60
N SER A 257 -16.31 16.80 14.36
CA SER A 257 -15.93 18.17 13.99
C SER A 257 -17.17 19.05 13.73
N ASP A 258 -17.40 20.06 14.58
CA ASP A 258 -18.50 21.00 14.43
C ASP A 258 -18.44 21.81 13.13
N SER A 259 -17.23 22.17 12.69
CA SER A 259 -17.04 22.90 11.43
C SER A 259 -17.34 22.04 10.21
N ALA A 260 -16.94 20.76 10.24
CA ALA A 260 -17.28 19.81 9.18
C ALA A 260 -18.78 19.52 9.16
N ARG A 261 -19.41 19.35 10.34
CA ARG A 261 -20.86 19.12 10.45
C ARG A 261 -21.65 20.29 9.87
N SER A 262 -21.35 21.51 10.31
CA SER A 262 -21.99 22.74 9.82
C SER A 262 -21.81 22.91 8.30
N TYR A 263 -20.62 22.58 7.78
CA TYR A 263 -20.37 22.64 6.34
C TYR A 263 -21.26 21.66 5.57
N VAL A 264 -21.34 20.41 6.02
CA VAL A 264 -22.17 19.39 5.35
C VAL A 264 -23.66 19.67 5.46
N GLU A 265 -24.12 20.21 6.58
CA GLU A 265 -25.50 20.67 6.76
C GLU A 265 -25.86 21.83 5.82
N SER A 266 -24.88 22.67 5.45
CA SER A 266 -25.08 23.77 4.51
C SER A 266 -25.21 23.33 3.06
N LEU A 267 -24.83 22.09 2.73
CA LEU A 267 -24.90 21.58 1.36
C LEU A 267 -26.35 21.24 0.98
N PRO A 268 -26.75 21.44 -0.29
CA PRO A 268 -28.06 21.04 -0.77
C PRO A 268 -28.27 19.54 -0.54
N LYS A 269 -29.43 19.16 0.03
CA LYS A 269 -29.77 17.74 0.24
C LYS A 269 -29.85 17.02 -1.11
N GLN A 270 -29.20 15.87 -1.20
CA GLN A 270 -29.19 15.02 -2.39
C GLN A 270 -29.60 13.60 -2.03
N LEU A 271 -30.46 13.01 -2.87
CA LEU A 271 -30.80 11.60 -2.77
C LEU A 271 -29.69 10.79 -3.44
N LYS A 272 -29.42 9.61 -2.87
CA LYS A 272 -28.53 8.61 -3.48
C LYS A 272 -29.04 8.27 -4.88
N LYS A 273 -28.13 8.23 -5.85
CA LYS A 273 -28.46 7.80 -7.22
C LYS A 273 -28.73 6.31 -7.26
N ASP A 274 -29.57 5.87 -8.19
CA ASP A 274 -29.72 4.45 -8.48
C ASP A 274 -28.44 3.91 -9.12
N PHE A 275 -27.71 3.08 -8.38
CA PHE A 275 -26.46 2.48 -8.84
C PHE A 275 -26.69 1.53 -10.03
N LYS A 276 -27.86 0.88 -10.15
CA LYS A 276 -28.17 0.03 -11.30
C LYS A 276 -28.26 0.84 -12.59
N GLY A 277 -28.94 1.99 -12.53
CA GLY A 277 -28.98 2.94 -13.64
C GLY A 277 -27.62 3.61 -13.91
N TYR A 278 -26.85 3.93 -12.87
CA TYR A 278 -25.54 4.59 -13.02
C TYR A 278 -24.49 3.66 -13.64
N PHE A 279 -24.39 2.43 -13.16
CA PHE A 279 -23.52 1.37 -13.67
C PHE A 279 -24.25 0.48 -14.68
N CYS A 280 -24.94 1.11 -15.64
CA CYS A 280 -25.76 0.41 -16.63
C CYS A 280 -24.92 -0.62 -17.42
N GLY A 281 -25.38 -1.86 -17.47
CA GLY A 281 -24.72 -2.96 -18.18
C GLY A 281 -23.67 -3.73 -17.36
N ALA A 282 -23.37 -3.30 -16.13
CA ALA A 282 -22.54 -4.07 -15.21
C ALA A 282 -23.31 -5.24 -14.59
N ASN A 283 -22.59 -6.24 -14.10
CA ASN A 283 -23.14 -7.37 -13.36
C ASN A 283 -23.94 -6.88 -12.13
N PRO A 284 -25.20 -7.31 -11.92
CA PRO A 284 -25.99 -6.90 -10.76
C PRO A 284 -25.31 -7.14 -9.41
N ASP A 285 -24.54 -8.22 -9.26
CA ASP A 285 -23.81 -8.52 -8.03
C ASP A 285 -22.62 -7.58 -7.85
N ALA A 286 -21.99 -7.12 -8.94
CA ALA A 286 -20.93 -6.10 -8.89
C ALA A 286 -21.48 -4.74 -8.42
N VAL A 287 -22.66 -4.37 -8.94
CA VAL A 287 -23.35 -3.13 -8.57
C VAL A 287 -23.77 -3.18 -7.10
N ASP A 288 -24.29 -4.31 -6.64
CA ASP A 288 -24.66 -4.54 -5.24
C ASP A 288 -23.44 -4.49 -4.30
N LEU A 289 -22.29 -5.03 -4.72
CA LEU A 289 -21.04 -4.90 -3.95
C LEU A 289 -20.59 -3.44 -3.85
N LEU A 290 -20.60 -2.68 -4.96
CA LEU A 290 -20.29 -1.25 -4.96
C LEU A 290 -21.22 -0.47 -4.02
N ASP A 291 -22.51 -0.81 -3.99
CA ASP A 291 -23.50 -0.18 -3.14
C ASP A 291 -23.20 -0.33 -1.65
N LYS A 292 -22.57 -1.47 -1.28
CA LYS A 292 -22.14 -1.79 0.08
C LYS A 292 -20.74 -1.28 0.45
N MET A 293 -19.89 -0.99 -0.55
CA MET A 293 -18.57 -0.39 -0.35
C MET A 293 -18.62 1.15 -0.29
N LEU A 294 -19.44 1.78 -1.13
CA LEU A 294 -19.54 3.24 -1.27
C LEU A 294 -20.60 3.84 -0.33
N ILE A 295 -20.52 3.46 0.95
CA ILE A 295 -21.38 3.97 2.01
C ILE A 295 -20.62 5.03 2.82
N LEU A 296 -21.27 6.17 3.10
CA LEU A 296 -20.70 7.25 3.92
C LEU A 296 -20.48 6.82 5.36
N ASP A 297 -21.46 6.11 5.94
CA ASP A 297 -21.39 5.57 7.30
C ASP A 297 -20.39 4.41 7.38
N THR A 298 -19.25 4.66 8.03
CA THR A 298 -18.16 3.70 8.18
C THR A 298 -18.55 2.45 8.94
N ASP A 299 -19.57 2.53 9.79
CA ASP A 299 -20.08 1.40 10.58
C ASP A 299 -20.97 0.48 9.75
N LYS A 300 -21.54 1.01 8.66
CA LYS A 300 -22.42 0.27 7.73
C LYS A 300 -21.65 -0.25 6.51
N ARG A 301 -20.41 0.21 6.30
CA ARG A 301 -19.53 -0.20 5.20
C ARG A 301 -18.98 -1.60 5.47
N LEU A 302 -18.91 -2.44 4.43
CA LEU A 302 -18.33 -3.78 4.57
C LEU A 302 -16.90 -3.75 5.07
N THR A 303 -16.50 -4.80 5.78
CA THR A 303 -15.09 -5.15 5.98
C THR A 303 -14.55 -5.93 4.78
N ALA A 304 -13.23 -6.10 4.68
CA ALA A 304 -12.62 -6.94 3.64
C ALA A 304 -13.13 -8.39 3.68
N GLU A 305 -13.27 -8.94 4.89
CA GLU A 305 -13.79 -10.29 5.13
C GLU A 305 -15.25 -10.43 4.67
N GLN A 306 -16.12 -9.49 5.03
CA GLN A 306 -17.52 -9.51 4.57
C GLN A 306 -17.64 -9.32 3.06
N ALA A 307 -16.73 -8.57 2.45
CA ALA A 307 -16.71 -8.37 1.00
C ALA A 307 -16.25 -9.62 0.23
N LEU A 308 -15.38 -10.46 0.81
CA LEU A 308 -14.95 -11.75 0.25
C LEU A 308 -16.10 -12.78 0.25
N GLU A 309 -17.00 -12.72 1.23
CA GLU A 309 -18.20 -13.57 1.29
C GLU A 309 -19.32 -13.11 0.33
N HIS A 310 -19.18 -11.97 -0.34
CA HIS A 310 -20.22 -11.41 -1.20
C HIS A 310 -20.50 -12.32 -2.41
N PRO A 311 -21.76 -12.42 -2.91
CA PRO A 311 -22.09 -13.22 -4.10
C PRO A 311 -21.21 -12.93 -5.33
N TYR A 312 -20.80 -11.68 -5.51
CA TYR A 312 -19.88 -11.29 -6.58
C TYR A 312 -18.50 -11.95 -6.46
N MET A 313 -18.05 -12.44 -5.30
CA MET A 313 -16.75 -13.11 -5.13
C MET A 313 -16.84 -14.63 -5.18
N ARG A 314 -18.05 -15.20 -5.28
CA ARG A 314 -18.30 -16.65 -5.12
C ARG A 314 -17.42 -17.56 -5.97
N GLN A 315 -17.03 -17.14 -7.16
CA GLN A 315 -16.19 -17.93 -8.06
C GLN A 315 -14.78 -18.17 -7.52
N TYR A 316 -14.22 -17.20 -6.79
CA TYR A 316 -12.83 -17.24 -6.30
C TYR A 316 -12.73 -17.38 -4.78
N HIS A 317 -13.83 -17.14 -4.06
CA HIS A 317 -13.87 -17.24 -2.61
C HIS A 317 -13.51 -18.65 -2.12
N ASP A 318 -12.45 -18.73 -1.33
CA ASP A 318 -12.02 -19.94 -0.64
C ASP A 318 -11.58 -19.56 0.78
N PRO A 319 -12.41 -19.81 1.81
CA PRO A 319 -12.07 -19.49 3.19
C PRO A 319 -10.79 -20.13 3.70
N THR A 320 -10.37 -21.27 3.12
CA THR A 320 -9.15 -21.99 3.52
C THR A 320 -7.89 -21.37 2.92
N ASP A 321 -8.03 -20.61 1.84
CA ASP A 321 -6.96 -19.89 1.16
C ASP A 321 -7.11 -18.37 1.33
N GLU A 322 -7.72 -17.89 2.42
CA GLU A 322 -7.81 -16.46 2.74
C GLU A 322 -7.22 -16.18 4.13
N PRO A 323 -5.89 -16.25 4.28
CA PRO A 323 -5.24 -16.25 5.57
C PRO A 323 -5.27 -14.88 6.26
N THR A 324 -5.07 -14.90 7.57
CA THR A 324 -4.83 -13.72 8.41
C THR A 324 -3.35 -13.64 8.79
N ALA A 325 -2.92 -12.46 9.21
CA ALA A 325 -1.56 -12.16 9.60
C ALA A 325 -1.34 -12.37 11.11
N ALA A 326 -0.09 -12.64 11.49
CA ALA A 326 0.33 -12.52 12.88
C ALA A 326 0.18 -11.06 13.38
N PRO A 327 -0.02 -10.84 14.69
CA PRO A 327 -0.06 -9.49 15.26
C PRO A 327 1.21 -8.71 14.92
N TYR A 328 1.04 -7.47 14.48
CA TYR A 328 2.16 -6.56 14.19
C TYR A 328 2.55 -5.80 15.45
N ASP A 329 3.83 -5.88 15.84
CA ASP A 329 4.37 -5.04 16.91
C ASP A 329 4.66 -3.63 16.40
N ASP A 330 3.82 -2.72 16.87
CA ASP A 330 3.78 -1.31 16.52
C ASP A 330 4.22 -0.39 17.66
N SER A 331 4.80 -0.95 18.73
CA SER A 331 5.16 -0.21 19.95
C SER A 331 6.00 1.05 19.67
N PHE A 332 6.79 1.03 18.59
CA PHE A 332 7.59 2.15 18.13
C PHE A 332 6.75 3.36 17.64
N GLU A 333 5.48 3.20 17.29
CA GLU A 333 4.62 4.30 16.84
C GLU A 333 4.40 5.35 17.92
N LYS A 334 4.43 4.95 19.20
CA LYS A 334 4.28 5.88 20.33
C LYS A 334 5.60 6.47 20.79
N MET A 335 6.73 6.04 20.20
CA MET A 335 8.04 6.57 20.55
C MET A 335 8.27 7.93 19.90
N GLU A 336 8.81 8.85 20.69
CA GLU A 336 9.32 10.16 20.29
C GLU A 336 10.85 10.09 20.31
N LEU A 337 11.42 9.60 19.22
CA LEU A 337 12.87 9.44 19.07
C LEU A 337 13.42 10.50 18.12
N ASN A 338 14.65 10.94 18.40
CA ASN A 338 15.39 11.80 17.48
C ASN A 338 15.90 11.01 16.27
N VAL A 339 16.44 11.72 15.27
CA VAL A 339 16.94 11.11 14.02
C VAL A 339 18.02 10.05 14.27
N ALA A 340 18.93 10.27 15.21
CA ALA A 340 20.03 9.33 15.47
C ALA A 340 19.55 8.02 16.09
N GLU A 341 18.54 8.09 16.95
CA GLU A 341 17.87 6.93 17.55
C GLU A 341 17.09 6.13 16.51
N TRP A 342 16.29 6.78 15.66
CA TRP A 342 15.63 6.09 14.53
C TRP A 342 16.63 5.46 13.58
N ARG A 343 17.74 6.16 13.28
CA ARG A 343 18.82 5.64 12.45
C ARG A 343 19.45 4.40 13.06
N LYS A 344 19.61 4.36 14.39
CA LYS A 344 20.13 3.19 15.09
C LYS A 344 19.19 1.99 14.98
N LEU A 345 17.89 2.18 15.25
CA LEU A 345 16.90 1.11 15.09
C LEU A 345 16.85 0.59 13.65
N MET A 346 16.90 1.49 12.66
CA MET A 346 16.98 1.10 11.26
C MET A 346 18.23 0.25 10.99
N TYR A 347 19.41 0.68 11.46
CA TYR A 347 20.64 -0.07 11.25
C TYR A 347 20.57 -1.48 11.85
N GLU A 348 20.00 -1.60 13.05
CA GLU A 348 19.77 -2.89 13.71
C GLU A 348 18.80 -3.79 12.92
N GLU A 349 17.76 -3.23 12.32
CA GLU A 349 16.83 -3.99 11.45
C GLU A 349 17.45 -4.41 10.11
N VAL A 350 18.42 -3.64 9.59
CA VAL A 350 19.13 -3.92 8.33
C VAL A 350 20.24 -4.97 8.53
N GLU A 351 21.04 -4.85 9.58
CA GLU A 351 22.15 -5.77 9.87
C GLU A 351 21.74 -6.97 10.74
N GLY A 352 20.57 -6.91 11.38
CA GLY A 352 20.03 -8.00 12.17
C GLY A 352 19.76 -9.25 11.33
N PRO A 353 19.67 -10.45 11.96
CA PRO A 353 19.39 -11.68 11.24
C PRO A 353 18.08 -11.54 10.48
N GLY A 354 18.17 -11.54 9.15
CA GLY A 354 16.99 -11.60 8.28
C GLY A 354 16.21 -12.86 8.59
N ARG A 355 14.87 -12.78 8.70
CA ARG A 355 14.04 -13.96 8.51
C ARG A 355 14.34 -14.44 7.10
N ALA A 356 15.11 -15.52 6.97
CA ALA A 356 15.32 -16.18 5.69
C ALA A 356 13.94 -16.58 5.18
N ALA A 357 13.49 -15.96 4.09
CA ALA A 357 12.32 -16.42 3.37
C ALA A 357 12.61 -17.84 2.86
N GLY A 358 11.84 -18.82 3.36
CA GLY A 358 11.64 -20.14 2.76
C GLY A 358 12.88 -20.85 2.22
N GLY A 359 13.68 -21.45 3.11
CA GLY A 359 14.48 -22.63 2.78
C GLY A 359 13.96 -23.78 3.61
N GLU A 360 13.26 -24.73 3.00
CA GLU A 360 12.97 -26.03 3.62
C GLU A 360 14.31 -26.67 4.04
N GLY A 361 14.63 -26.55 5.32
CA GLY A 361 15.61 -27.40 5.96
C GLY A 361 14.97 -28.76 6.15
N LEU A 362 15.13 -29.65 5.16
CA LEU A 362 15.14 -31.08 5.42
C LEU A 362 16.16 -31.33 6.53
N GLY A 363 15.66 -31.57 7.74
CA GLY A 363 16.50 -31.98 8.86
C GLY A 363 17.21 -33.29 8.54
N PRO A 364 18.44 -33.51 9.02
CA PRO A 364 19.12 -34.78 8.87
C PRO A 364 18.42 -35.81 9.76
N GLU A 365 17.45 -36.54 9.22
CA GLU A 365 17.04 -37.82 9.80
C GLU A 365 18.14 -38.86 9.56
N ALA A 366 18.80 -39.21 10.65
CA ALA A 366 19.25 -40.55 11.00
C ALA A 366 19.96 -41.37 9.91
N MET A 367 21.28 -41.18 9.79
CA MET A 367 22.18 -42.33 9.67
C MET A 367 22.94 -42.46 10.98
N GLU A 368 22.47 -43.32 11.89
CA GLU A 368 23.34 -44.21 12.69
C GLU A 368 22.49 -45.19 13.51
N GLN A 369 22.80 -46.47 13.30
CA GLN A 369 22.35 -47.72 13.95
C GLN A 369 21.07 -48.37 13.44
#